data_AF-A0A941R796-F1
#
_entry.id   AF-A0A941R796-F1
#
_cell.length_a   1.000
_cell.length_b   1.000
_cell.length_c   1.000
_cell.angle_alpha   90.00
_cell.angle_beta   90.00
_cell.angle_gamma   90.00
#
_symmetry.space_group_name_H-M   'P 1'
#
loop_
_entity.id
_entity.type
_entity.pdbx_description
1 polymer ?
#
loop_
_entity_poly.entity_id
_entity_poly.type
_entity_poly.pdbx_seq_one_letter_code
_entity_poly.pdbx_strand_id
1 'polypeptide(L)'
;MSRWKEFRREPVAGEWTRKQKRGYHRVRSLLWFWECHQFQVLWVTLSTAAGGDAEKLTYHHKQLRQRIERQLGFQGLEYYQVRTEEGHGVLHIFWAWRVPDGERARRFWISQEWLSSQWQALHGAPVVWIKAYQPSHRSRNRLSRYVISQYVQDQCGYVNMCWSWKRSLGFPISRLWEEMRHQWSTRNAYRRIRGEIEIPRIVFIKTWEDLLSGHPIWFSGTILQLVLGKGLVYQEV
;
A
#
# COMPACT_ATOMS: atom_id res chain seq x y z
N MET A 1 26.87 -30.31 20.71
CA MET A 1 25.59 -29.55 20.79
C MET A 1 25.26 -28.99 19.42
N SER A 2 24.43 -29.73 18.65
CA SER A 2 24.10 -29.41 17.26
C SER A 2 23.00 -28.34 17.21
N ARG A 3 23.29 -27.26 16.50
CA ARG A 3 22.47 -26.07 16.28
C ARG A 3 21.26 -26.45 15.41
N TRP A 4 20.06 -26.43 15.99
CA TRP A 4 18.79 -26.57 15.28
C TRP A 4 18.73 -25.56 14.12
N LYS A 5 18.98 -26.05 12.90
CA LYS A 5 18.58 -25.34 11.68
C LYS A 5 17.07 -25.47 11.60
N GLU A 6 16.36 -24.37 11.86
CA GLU A 6 14.96 -24.21 11.50
C GLU A 6 14.76 -24.64 10.04
N PHE A 7 14.10 -25.77 9.82
CA PHE A 7 13.56 -26.14 8.53
C PHE A 7 12.45 -25.14 8.18
N ARG A 8 12.84 -23.99 7.60
CA ARG A 8 11.88 -23.14 6.89
C ARG A 8 11.38 -23.95 5.70
N ARG A 9 10.14 -24.45 5.78
CA ARG A 9 9.42 -24.97 4.61
C ARG A 9 9.49 -23.89 3.52
N GLU A 10 10.15 -24.20 2.42
CA GLU A 10 10.04 -23.40 1.22
C GLU A 10 8.57 -23.43 0.77
N PRO A 11 7.96 -22.28 0.46
CA PRO A 11 6.58 -22.24 0.02
C PRO A 11 6.42 -23.05 -1.27
N VAL A 12 5.43 -23.94 -1.31
CA VAL A 12 5.07 -24.70 -2.51
C VAL A 12 4.74 -23.71 -3.62
N ALA A 13 5.20 -23.97 -4.84
CA ALA A 13 4.92 -23.14 -6.01
C ALA A 13 3.41 -22.80 -6.09
N GLY A 14 3.08 -21.51 -6.04
CA GLY A 14 1.71 -21.00 -6.07
C GLY A 14 1.11 -20.58 -4.72
N GLU A 15 1.69 -20.97 -3.57
CA GLU A 15 1.21 -20.50 -2.26
C GLU A 15 1.89 -19.19 -1.85
N TRP A 16 1.08 -18.14 -1.63
CA TRP A 16 1.59 -16.89 -1.07
C TRP A 16 1.98 -17.04 0.40
N THR A 17 3.19 -16.58 0.73
CA THR A 17 3.66 -16.42 2.10
C THR A 17 2.77 -15.46 2.89
N ARG A 18 2.82 -15.54 4.23
CA ARG A 18 2.12 -14.57 5.11
C ARG A 18 2.54 -13.13 4.82
N LYS A 19 3.82 -12.91 4.49
CA LYS A 19 4.38 -11.58 4.15
C LYS A 19 3.73 -11.04 2.87
N GLN A 20 3.62 -11.86 1.82
CA GLN A 20 2.95 -11.54 0.56
C GLN A 20 1.44 -11.28 0.75
N LYS A 21 0.74 -12.14 1.50
CA LYS A 21 -0.69 -11.93 1.82
C LYS A 21 -0.91 -10.58 2.52
N ARG A 22 -0.05 -10.22 3.49
CA ARG A 22 -0.11 -8.90 4.13
C ARG A 22 0.15 -7.76 3.15
N GLY A 23 1.19 -7.87 2.32
CA GLY A 23 1.48 -6.89 1.28
C GLY A 23 0.29 -6.66 0.34
N TYR A 24 -0.32 -7.74 -0.14
CA TYR A 24 -1.51 -7.72 -0.98
C TYR A 24 -2.66 -6.93 -0.34
N HIS A 25 -3.03 -7.29 0.90
CA HIS A 25 -4.14 -6.65 1.59
C HIS A 25 -3.87 -5.16 1.88
N ARG A 26 -2.61 -4.83 2.15
CA ARG A 26 -2.16 -3.45 2.38
C ARG A 26 -2.26 -2.59 1.12
N VAL A 27 -1.74 -3.06 -0.01
CA VAL A 27 -1.86 -2.37 -1.30
C VAL A 27 -3.32 -2.19 -1.68
N ARG A 28 -4.12 -3.26 -1.56
CA ARG A 28 -5.55 -3.20 -1.88
C ARG A 28 -6.28 -2.16 -1.02
N SER A 29 -5.98 -2.11 0.28
CA SER A 29 -6.59 -1.14 1.21
C SER A 29 -6.20 0.29 0.87
N LEU A 30 -4.93 0.55 0.56
CA LEU A 30 -4.49 1.89 0.15
C LEU A 30 -5.08 2.33 -1.18
N LEU A 31 -5.12 1.44 -2.19
CA LEU A 31 -5.75 1.75 -3.47
C LEU A 31 -7.24 2.03 -3.28
N TRP A 32 -7.95 1.25 -2.46
CA TRP A 32 -9.35 1.52 -2.12
C TRP A 32 -9.51 2.92 -1.49
N PHE A 33 -8.70 3.22 -0.47
CA PHE A 33 -8.68 4.54 0.17
C PHE A 33 -8.44 5.66 -0.86
N TRP A 34 -7.37 5.57 -1.66
CA TRP A 34 -7.05 6.58 -2.67
C TRP A 34 -8.17 6.79 -3.69
N GLU A 35 -8.81 5.72 -4.14
CA GLU A 35 -9.94 5.79 -5.07
C GLU A 35 -11.15 6.51 -4.45
N CYS A 36 -11.52 6.18 -3.21
CA CYS A 36 -12.64 6.81 -2.51
C CYS A 36 -12.39 8.30 -2.23
N HIS A 37 -11.14 8.67 -1.95
CA HIS A 37 -10.73 10.03 -1.58
C HIS A 37 -10.18 10.85 -2.77
N GLN A 38 -10.52 10.48 -4.00
CA GLN A 38 -10.22 11.23 -5.23
C GLN A 38 -8.72 11.46 -5.49
N PHE A 39 -7.86 10.58 -5.00
CA PHE A 39 -6.45 10.60 -5.35
C PHE A 39 -6.26 10.09 -6.78
N GLN A 40 -5.42 10.80 -7.51
CA GLN A 40 -4.83 10.32 -8.75
C GLN A 40 -3.59 9.50 -8.40
N VAL A 41 -3.43 8.34 -9.03
CA VAL A 41 -2.34 7.40 -8.71
C VAL A 41 -1.46 7.18 -9.94
N LEU A 42 -0.14 7.26 -9.75
CA LEU A 42 0.88 6.90 -10.72
C LEU A 42 1.57 5.63 -10.24
N TRP A 43 1.60 4.62 -11.11
CA TRP A 43 2.41 3.42 -10.91
C TRP A 43 3.76 3.63 -11.59
N VAL A 44 4.83 3.48 -10.82
CA VAL A 44 6.20 3.80 -11.22
C VAL A 44 7.14 2.65 -10.88
N THR A 45 8.11 2.38 -11.76
CA THR A 45 9.25 1.52 -11.46
C THR A 45 10.56 2.29 -11.63
N LEU A 46 11.43 2.20 -10.64
CA LEU A 46 12.76 2.82 -10.63
C LEU A 46 13.80 1.72 -10.45
N SER A 47 14.74 1.57 -11.37
CA SER A 47 15.78 0.54 -11.28
C SER A 47 17.12 1.10 -10.83
N THR A 48 17.99 0.21 -10.35
CA THR A 48 19.41 0.47 -10.11
C THR A 48 20.22 0.14 -11.38
N ALA A 49 21.27 0.90 -11.66
CA ALA A 49 22.20 0.62 -12.75
C ALA A 49 23.16 -0.53 -12.40
N ALA A 50 23.83 -1.12 -13.40
CA ALA A 50 24.87 -2.12 -13.16
C ALA A 50 26.00 -1.54 -12.30
N GLY A 51 26.39 -2.25 -11.24
CA GLY A 51 27.37 -1.77 -10.25
C GLY A 51 26.85 -0.70 -9.29
N GLY A 52 25.56 -0.34 -9.38
CA GLY A 52 24.92 0.61 -8.47
C GLY A 52 24.56 0.01 -7.11
N ASP A 53 24.30 0.88 -6.14
CA ASP A 53 24.03 0.49 -4.76
C ASP A 53 22.53 0.42 -4.47
N ALA A 54 21.97 -0.80 -4.52
CA ALA A 54 20.56 -1.08 -4.26
C ALA A 54 20.10 -0.68 -2.85
N GLU A 55 21.00 -0.54 -1.87
CA GLU A 55 20.63 -0.16 -0.51
C GLU A 55 20.18 1.30 -0.43
N LYS A 56 20.69 2.14 -1.33
CA LYS A 56 20.33 3.56 -1.42
C LYS A 56 18.98 3.82 -2.09
N LEU A 57 18.35 2.80 -2.70
CA LEU A 57 17.07 2.94 -3.41
C LEU A 57 16.02 3.71 -2.59
N THR A 58 15.79 3.30 -1.34
CA THR A 58 14.79 3.96 -0.47
C THR A 58 15.18 5.39 -0.12
N TYR A 59 16.47 5.65 0.12
CA TYR A 59 16.97 6.98 0.43
C TYR A 59 16.85 7.94 -0.78
N HIS A 60 17.25 7.50 -1.97
CA HIS A 60 17.10 8.29 -3.19
C HIS A 60 15.64 8.47 -3.59
N HIS A 61 14.78 7.47 -3.37
CA HIS A 61 13.33 7.64 -3.55
C HIS A 61 12.77 8.74 -2.62
N LYS A 62 13.22 8.80 -1.35
CA LYS A 62 12.84 9.90 -0.45
C LYS A 62 13.25 11.26 -1.02
N GLN A 63 14.47 11.40 -1.54
CA GLN A 63 14.93 12.65 -2.16
C GLN A 63 14.15 12.99 -3.43
N LEU A 64 13.86 12.00 -4.27
CA LEU A 64 13.05 12.18 -5.47
C LEU A 64 11.65 12.70 -5.13
N ARG A 65 10.98 12.13 -4.12
CA ARG A 65 9.68 12.63 -3.65
C ARG A 65 9.75 14.08 -3.17
N GLN A 66 10.82 14.46 -2.46
CA GLN A 66 11.01 15.85 -2.04
C GLN A 66 11.18 16.79 -3.24
N ARG A 67 11.86 16.35 -4.31
CA ARG A 67 11.95 17.11 -5.57
C ARG A 67 10.60 17.22 -6.26
N ILE A 68 9.81 16.14 -6.30
CA ILE A 68 8.44 16.15 -6.85
C ILE A 68 7.57 17.16 -6.07
N GLU A 69 7.58 17.11 -4.74
CA GLU A 69 6.82 18.05 -3.89
C GLU A 69 7.24 19.51 -4.14
N ARG A 70 8.55 19.80 -4.21
CA ARG A 70 9.08 21.17 -4.31
C ARG A 70 9.06 21.77 -5.72
N GLN A 71 9.50 21.00 -6.72
CA GLN A 71 9.70 21.50 -8.09
C GLN A 71 8.43 21.38 -8.94
N LEU A 72 7.63 20.34 -8.70
CA LEU A 72 6.38 20.12 -9.44
C LEU A 72 5.14 20.60 -8.66
N GLY A 73 5.30 20.98 -7.39
CA GLY A 73 4.22 21.51 -6.57
C GLY A 73 3.21 20.46 -6.08
N PHE A 74 3.58 19.18 -6.09
CA PHE A 74 2.72 18.10 -5.59
C PHE A 74 2.91 17.88 -4.08
N GLN A 75 2.73 18.93 -3.30
CA GLN A 75 2.86 18.88 -1.84
C GLN A 75 1.90 17.84 -1.24
N GLY A 76 2.35 17.13 -0.21
CA GLY A 76 1.55 16.07 0.42
C GLY A 76 1.58 14.74 -0.34
N LEU A 77 2.52 14.54 -1.27
CA LEU A 77 2.67 13.31 -2.05
C LEU A 77 2.68 12.06 -1.17
N GLU A 78 1.73 11.16 -1.44
CA GLU A 78 1.61 9.87 -0.79
C GLU A 78 2.27 8.77 -1.61
N TYR A 79 2.68 7.69 -0.94
CA TYR A 79 3.28 6.57 -1.62
C TYR A 79 3.10 5.22 -0.94
N TYR A 80 3.18 4.17 -1.75
CA TYR A 80 3.47 2.81 -1.37
C TYR A 80 4.64 2.32 -2.20
N GLN A 81 5.65 1.69 -1.60
CA GLN A 81 6.78 1.13 -2.33
C GLN A 81 7.08 -0.30 -1.90
N VAL A 82 7.58 -1.09 -2.85
CA VAL A 82 8.17 -2.41 -2.65
C VAL A 82 9.56 -2.40 -3.25
N ARG A 83 10.56 -2.84 -2.49
CA ARG A 83 11.92 -3.07 -2.98
C ARG A 83 12.10 -4.53 -3.36
N THR A 84 12.82 -4.71 -4.46
CA THR A 84 13.03 -5.99 -5.11
C THR A 84 14.50 -6.22 -5.39
N GLU A 85 14.87 -7.48 -5.63
CA GLU A 85 16.21 -7.89 -6.08
C GLU A 85 16.27 -8.12 -7.59
N GLU A 86 15.25 -7.66 -8.35
CA GLU A 86 15.23 -7.81 -9.81
C GLU A 86 16.39 -7.06 -10.45
N GLY A 87 17.19 -7.75 -11.28
CA GLY A 87 18.37 -7.16 -11.93
C GLY A 87 19.40 -6.68 -10.89
N HIS A 88 19.64 -5.37 -10.82
CA HIS A 88 20.49 -4.73 -9.81
C HIS A 88 19.69 -4.11 -8.65
N GLY A 89 18.38 -4.37 -8.61
CA GLY A 89 17.42 -3.81 -7.66
C GLY A 89 16.39 -2.91 -8.35
N VAL A 90 15.11 -3.10 -8.02
CA VAL A 90 14.00 -2.26 -8.52
C VAL A 90 13.11 -1.82 -7.36
N LEU A 91 12.61 -0.59 -7.43
CA LEU A 91 11.51 -0.10 -6.61
C LEU A 91 10.23 -0.05 -7.45
N HIS A 92 9.19 -0.73 -6.99
CA HIS A 92 7.85 -0.61 -7.54
C HIS A 92 7.03 0.26 -6.61
N ILE A 93 6.51 1.36 -7.16
CA ILE A 93 5.98 2.46 -6.38
C ILE A 93 4.59 2.81 -6.90
N PHE A 94 3.67 3.05 -5.98
CA PHE A 94 2.46 3.81 -6.24
C PHE A 94 2.64 5.18 -5.61
N TRP A 95 2.65 6.22 -6.41
CA TRP A 95 2.50 7.58 -5.93
C TRP A 95 1.05 7.97 -6.02
N ALA A 96 0.54 8.61 -4.98
CA ALA A 96 -0.82 9.11 -4.95
C ALA A 96 -0.81 10.59 -4.57
N TRP A 97 -1.60 11.38 -5.29
CA TRP A 97 -1.77 12.78 -4.98
C TRP A 97 -3.19 13.21 -5.34
N ARG A 98 -3.76 14.08 -4.52
CA ARG A 98 -5.02 14.78 -4.80
C ARG A 98 -4.79 16.27 -4.68
N VAL A 99 -5.61 17.03 -5.39
CA VAL A 99 -5.65 18.48 -5.27
C VAL A 99 -6.07 18.82 -3.83
N PRO A 100 -5.34 19.71 -3.13
CA PRO A 100 -5.76 20.19 -1.81
C PRO A 100 -7.14 20.86 -1.85
N ASP A 101 -7.86 20.77 -0.73
CA ASP A 101 -9.21 21.33 -0.65
C ASP A 101 -9.17 22.85 -0.82
N GLY A 102 -10.02 23.36 -1.73
CA GLY A 102 -10.05 24.79 -2.09
C GLY A 102 -9.08 25.21 -3.19
N GLU A 103 -8.21 24.32 -3.69
CA GLU A 103 -7.34 24.61 -4.83
C GLU A 103 -7.97 24.25 -6.18
N ARG A 104 -7.46 24.88 -7.25
CA ARG A 104 -7.93 24.62 -8.62
C ARG A 104 -7.59 23.19 -9.04
N ALA A 105 -8.55 22.52 -9.70
CA ALA A 105 -8.36 21.19 -10.24
C ALA A 105 -7.09 21.09 -11.11
N ARG A 106 -6.25 20.11 -10.80
CA ARG A 106 -4.98 19.84 -11.49
C ARG A 106 -4.76 18.34 -11.64
N ARG A 107 -4.22 17.93 -12.79
CA ARG A 107 -3.85 16.53 -13.04
C ARG A 107 -2.54 16.20 -12.32
N PHE A 108 -2.50 15.04 -11.69
CA PHE A 108 -1.27 14.47 -11.18
C PHE A 108 -0.51 13.82 -12.32
N TRP A 109 0.45 14.57 -12.87
CA TRP A 109 1.22 14.15 -14.03
C TRP A 109 2.68 14.53 -13.83
N ILE A 110 3.57 13.59 -14.13
CA ILE A 110 5.02 13.74 -14.07
C ILE A 110 5.55 13.25 -15.41
N SER A 111 6.36 14.06 -16.09
CA SER A 111 6.94 13.65 -17.37
C SER A 111 7.97 12.54 -17.14
N GLN A 112 7.99 11.55 -18.04
CA GLN A 112 8.96 10.46 -17.98
C GLN A 112 10.40 10.97 -18.14
N GLU A 113 10.61 11.97 -19.00
CA GLU A 113 11.91 12.62 -19.21
C GLU A 113 12.42 13.30 -17.94
N TRP A 114 11.58 14.11 -17.28
CA TRP A 114 11.95 14.74 -16.02
C TRP A 114 12.27 13.68 -14.98
N LEU A 115 11.42 12.64 -14.84
CA LEU A 115 11.64 11.56 -13.88
C LEU A 115 12.95 10.82 -14.14
N SER A 116 13.24 10.49 -15.40
CA SER A 116 14.48 9.83 -15.82
C SER A 116 15.71 10.67 -15.49
N SER A 117 15.70 11.97 -15.81
CA SER A 117 16.81 12.88 -15.50
C SER A 117 17.04 13.03 -13.98
N GLN A 118 15.98 13.13 -13.18
CA GLN A 118 16.09 13.22 -11.74
C GLN A 118 16.60 11.91 -11.13
N TRP A 119 16.16 10.76 -11.64
CA TRP A 119 16.62 9.48 -11.16
C TRP A 119 18.08 9.20 -11.54
N GLN A 120 18.48 9.56 -12.76
CA GLN A 120 19.88 9.54 -13.18
C GLN A 120 20.75 10.40 -12.26
N ALA A 121 20.32 11.62 -11.95
CA ALA A 121 21.07 12.52 -11.10
C ALA A 121 21.18 12.04 -9.63
N LEU A 122 20.15 11.34 -9.13
CA LEU A 122 20.14 10.83 -7.75
C LEU A 122 20.85 9.48 -7.61
N HIS A 123 20.64 8.58 -8.56
CA HIS A 123 20.98 7.16 -8.41
C HIS A 123 21.83 6.60 -9.54
N GLY A 124 22.15 7.40 -10.57
CA GLY A 124 23.00 6.99 -11.69
C GLY A 124 22.33 6.06 -12.69
N ALA A 125 21.00 5.87 -12.60
CA ALA A 125 20.22 5.02 -13.50
C ALA A 125 19.12 5.85 -14.20
N PRO A 126 18.99 5.81 -15.54
CA PRO A 126 17.97 6.58 -16.23
C PRO A 126 16.68 5.77 -16.46
N VAL A 127 16.74 4.45 -16.27
CA VAL A 127 15.66 3.53 -16.59
C VAL A 127 14.53 3.70 -15.57
N VAL A 128 13.43 4.25 -16.05
CA VAL A 128 12.20 4.47 -15.29
C VAL A 128 11.01 4.08 -16.16
N TRP A 129 9.94 3.63 -15.52
CA TRP A 129 8.64 3.46 -16.16
C TRP A 129 7.58 4.12 -15.30
N ILE A 130 6.62 4.78 -15.92
CA ILE A 130 5.56 5.52 -15.25
C ILE A 130 4.26 5.37 -16.03
N LYS A 131 3.17 5.09 -15.31
CA LYS A 131 1.83 4.97 -15.89
C LYS A 131 0.76 5.43 -14.93
N ALA A 132 -0.23 6.16 -15.44
CA ALA A 132 -1.43 6.47 -14.69
C ALA A 132 -2.24 5.20 -14.38
N TYR A 133 -2.56 5.01 -13.10
CA TYR A 133 -3.50 4.00 -12.65
C TYR A 133 -4.93 4.42 -13.02
N GLN A 134 -5.72 3.48 -13.52
CA GLN A 134 -7.12 3.69 -13.86
C GLN A 134 -8.00 2.97 -12.81
N PRO A 135 -8.69 3.72 -11.92
CA PRO A 135 -9.53 3.17 -10.87
C PRO A 135 -10.56 2.18 -11.40
N SER A 136 -10.50 0.94 -10.91
CA SER A 136 -11.58 -0.04 -11.05
C SER A 136 -11.33 -1.22 -10.14
N HIS A 137 -12.39 -1.97 -9.79
CA HIS A 137 -12.25 -3.21 -9.03
C HIS A 137 -11.26 -4.20 -9.71
N ARG A 138 -11.30 -4.30 -11.05
CA ARG A 138 -10.40 -5.15 -11.83
C ARG A 138 -8.96 -4.65 -11.78
N SER A 139 -8.75 -3.36 -12.02
CA SER A 139 -7.42 -2.73 -11.99
C SER A 139 -6.78 -2.86 -10.61
N ARG A 140 -7.52 -2.57 -9.55
CA ARG A 140 -7.05 -2.66 -8.16
C ARG A 140 -6.59 -4.06 -7.81
N ASN A 141 -7.41 -5.07 -8.12
CA ASN A 141 -7.07 -6.46 -7.87
C ASN A 141 -5.88 -6.92 -8.72
N ARG A 142 -5.83 -6.55 -10.00
CA ARG A 142 -4.71 -6.87 -10.88
C ARG A 142 -3.41 -6.24 -10.38
N LEU A 143 -3.44 -4.99 -9.97
CA LEU A 143 -2.26 -4.25 -9.55
C LEU A 143 -1.77 -4.69 -8.17
N SER A 144 -2.71 -4.94 -7.24
CA SER A 144 -2.40 -5.52 -5.92
C SER A 144 -1.81 -6.93 -6.08
N ARG A 145 -2.32 -7.73 -7.02
CA ARG A 145 -1.72 -9.03 -7.37
C ARG A 145 -0.35 -8.84 -8.01
N TYR A 146 -0.22 -7.97 -9.02
CA TYR A 146 1.03 -7.71 -9.75
C TYR A 146 2.18 -7.42 -8.78
N VAL A 147 2.00 -6.50 -7.82
CA VAL A 147 3.00 -6.14 -6.81
C VAL A 147 3.28 -7.25 -5.79
N ILE A 148 2.61 -8.39 -5.91
CA ILE A 148 2.84 -9.55 -5.04
C ILE A 148 3.22 -10.79 -5.87
N SER A 149 2.77 -10.88 -7.11
CA SER A 149 2.85 -12.04 -8.01
C SER A 149 3.92 -11.92 -9.09
N GLN A 150 4.31 -10.71 -9.52
CA GLN A 150 5.53 -10.54 -10.33
C GLN A 150 6.79 -10.94 -9.57
N TYR A 151 6.66 -11.08 -8.25
CA TYR A 151 7.69 -11.57 -7.35
C TYR A 151 7.71 -13.08 -7.19
N VAL A 152 7.06 -13.83 -8.10
CA VAL A 152 7.18 -15.30 -8.19
C VAL A 152 7.05 -15.73 -9.67
N GLN A 153 8.05 -15.40 -10.48
CA GLN A 153 8.67 -16.42 -11.30
C GLN A 153 10.09 -16.59 -10.74
N ASP A 154 10.24 -17.57 -9.84
CA ASP A 154 11.51 -18.13 -9.35
C ASP A 154 12.52 -17.24 -8.62
N GLN A 155 12.19 -15.99 -8.25
CA GLN A 155 13.09 -15.15 -7.46
C GLN A 155 12.49 -14.71 -6.11
N CYS A 156 13.22 -14.97 -5.03
CA CYS A 156 12.93 -14.54 -3.66
C CYS A 156 13.12 -13.02 -3.45
N GLY A 157 12.67 -12.19 -4.37
CA GLY A 157 13.01 -10.76 -4.41
C GLY A 157 12.24 -9.83 -3.48
N TYR A 158 11.21 -10.27 -2.74
CA TYR A 158 10.43 -9.36 -1.88
C TYR A 158 11.19 -8.96 -0.60
N VAL A 159 12.00 -7.90 -0.69
CA VAL A 159 12.88 -7.43 0.41
C VAL A 159 12.07 -6.74 1.50
N ASN A 160 11.47 -5.59 1.19
CA ASN A 160 10.69 -4.80 2.14
C ASN A 160 9.60 -3.97 1.45
N MET A 161 8.65 -3.49 2.26
CA MET A 161 7.65 -2.50 1.84
C MET A 161 7.69 -1.29 2.75
N CYS A 162 7.43 -0.12 2.19
CA CYS A 162 7.31 1.14 2.92
C CYS A 162 6.16 1.97 2.34
N TRP A 163 5.50 2.79 3.17
CA TRP A 163 4.31 3.54 2.74
C TRP A 163 4.04 4.76 3.63
N SER A 164 3.34 5.76 3.11
CA SER A 164 3.04 7.04 3.80
C SER A 164 1.78 7.01 4.67
N TRP A 165 1.47 5.88 5.32
CA TRP A 165 0.20 5.67 6.04
C TRP A 165 -0.17 6.76 7.06
N LYS A 166 0.80 7.37 7.74
CA LYS A 166 0.53 8.37 8.79
C LYS A 166 -0.08 9.65 8.21
N ARG A 167 0.30 10.05 7.00
CA ARG A 167 -0.27 11.24 6.32
C ARG A 167 -1.67 10.94 5.81
N SER A 168 -1.86 9.77 5.19
CA SER A 168 -3.10 9.35 4.58
C SER A 168 -4.21 9.07 5.60
N LEU A 169 -3.86 8.34 6.66
CA LEU A 169 -4.84 7.71 7.54
C LEU A 169 -4.72 8.19 8.98
N GLY A 170 -3.56 8.67 9.43
CA GLY A 170 -3.36 9.05 10.83
C GLY A 170 -3.30 7.87 11.83
N PHE A 171 -3.55 6.63 11.39
CA PHE A 171 -3.53 5.43 12.24
C PHE A 171 -2.84 4.22 11.58
N PRO A 172 -2.28 3.28 12.37
CA PRO A 172 -1.65 2.08 11.83
C PRO A 172 -2.69 1.07 11.33
N ILE A 173 -2.97 1.05 10.01
CA ILE A 173 -3.91 0.11 9.34
C ILE A 173 -3.83 -1.31 9.89
N SER A 174 -2.60 -1.82 10.05
CA SER A 174 -2.41 -3.24 10.40
C SER A 174 -2.95 -3.56 11.79
N ARG A 175 -2.81 -2.65 12.75
CA ARG A 175 -3.32 -2.87 14.11
C ARG A 175 -4.84 -2.85 14.12
N LEU A 176 -5.45 -1.83 13.52
CA LEU A 176 -6.92 -1.73 13.48
C LEU A 176 -7.54 -2.90 12.73
N TRP A 177 -6.98 -3.31 11.59
CA TRP A 177 -7.45 -4.50 10.87
C TRP A 177 -7.38 -5.76 11.73
N GLU A 178 -6.29 -5.94 12.48
CA GLU A 178 -6.13 -7.09 13.37
C GLU A 178 -7.14 -7.08 14.52
N GLU A 179 -7.39 -5.92 15.13
CA GLU A 179 -8.41 -5.72 16.16
C GLU A 179 -9.82 -6.01 15.62
N MET A 180 -10.20 -5.42 14.48
CA MET A 180 -11.50 -5.67 13.86
C MET A 180 -11.68 -7.14 13.46
N ARG A 181 -10.63 -7.77 12.93
CA ARG A 181 -10.65 -9.19 12.57
C ARG A 181 -10.78 -10.07 13.83
N HIS A 182 -10.09 -9.74 14.91
CA HIS A 182 -10.17 -10.47 16.16
C HIS A 182 -11.58 -10.39 16.73
N GLN A 183 -12.18 -9.20 16.79
CA GLN A 183 -13.57 -9.04 17.23
C GLN A 183 -14.56 -9.82 16.35
N TRP A 184 -14.42 -9.73 15.03
CA TRP A 184 -15.27 -10.50 14.12
C TRP A 184 -15.18 -12.01 14.39
N SER A 185 -13.95 -12.52 14.58
CA SER A 185 -13.72 -13.93 14.92
C SER A 185 -14.33 -14.32 16.26
N THR A 186 -14.16 -13.49 17.29
CA THR A 186 -14.70 -13.75 18.64
C THR A 186 -16.24 -13.71 18.65
N ARG A 187 -16.84 -12.75 17.95
CA ARG A 187 -18.30 -12.67 17.79
C ARG A 187 -18.86 -13.91 17.10
N ASN A 188 -18.21 -14.40 16.05
CA ASN A 188 -18.64 -15.62 15.36
C ASN A 188 -18.44 -16.87 16.21
N ALA A 189 -17.39 -16.94 17.02
CA ALA A 189 -17.22 -18.04 17.99
C ALA A 189 -18.39 -18.08 18.99
N TYR A 190 -18.80 -16.93 19.54
CA TYR A 190 -19.94 -16.84 20.45
C TYR A 190 -21.26 -17.22 19.77
N ARG A 191 -21.50 -16.71 18.56
CA ARG A 191 -22.69 -17.06 17.75
C ARG A 191 -22.79 -18.56 17.51
N ARG A 192 -21.67 -19.20 17.16
CA ARG A 192 -21.61 -20.65 16.96
C ARG A 192 -21.99 -21.43 18.22
N ILE A 193 -21.50 -21.02 19.39
CA ILE A 193 -21.85 -21.65 20.68
C ILE A 193 -23.35 -21.55 20.96
N ARG A 194 -24.00 -20.46 20.53
CA ARG A 194 -25.45 -20.24 20.73
C ARG A 194 -26.34 -20.80 19.60
N GLY A 195 -25.77 -21.44 18.60
CA GLY A 195 -26.51 -21.90 17.42
C GLY A 195 -27.04 -20.75 16.54
N GLU A 196 -26.47 -19.56 16.65
CA GLU A 196 -26.82 -18.40 15.83
C GLU A 196 -26.07 -18.41 14.48
N ILE A 197 -26.65 -17.76 13.47
CA ILE A 197 -26.00 -17.55 12.18
C ILE A 197 -24.73 -16.70 12.37
N GLU A 198 -23.61 -17.18 11.82
CA GLU A 198 -22.34 -16.44 11.81
C GLU A 198 -22.40 -15.20 10.91
N ILE A 199 -21.69 -14.14 11.31
CA ILE A 199 -21.55 -12.94 10.48
C ILE A 199 -20.67 -13.28 9.28
N PRO A 200 -21.19 -13.16 8.04
CA PRO A 200 -20.42 -13.51 6.85
C PRO A 200 -19.16 -12.66 6.71
N ARG A 201 -18.08 -13.27 6.21
CA ARG A 201 -16.80 -12.56 5.99
C ARG A 201 -16.94 -11.35 5.05
N ILE A 202 -17.89 -11.37 4.11
CA ILE A 202 -18.16 -10.25 3.22
C ILE A 202 -18.63 -9.01 3.98
N VAL A 203 -19.41 -9.18 5.06
CA VAL A 203 -19.84 -8.06 5.91
C VAL A 203 -18.64 -7.41 6.57
N PHE A 204 -17.72 -8.21 7.13
CA PHE A 204 -16.48 -7.70 7.70
C PHE A 204 -15.62 -6.92 6.69
N ILE A 205 -15.47 -7.44 5.47
CA ILE A 205 -14.73 -6.75 4.40
C ILE A 205 -15.41 -5.43 4.03
N LYS A 206 -16.74 -5.43 3.92
CA LYS A 206 -17.50 -4.23 3.60
C LYS A 206 -17.37 -3.18 4.70
N THR A 207 -17.47 -3.56 5.98
CA THR A 207 -17.24 -2.64 7.11
C THR A 207 -15.84 -2.01 7.05
N TRP A 208 -14.83 -2.77 6.66
CA TRP A 208 -13.48 -2.22 6.45
C TRP A 208 -13.42 -1.24 5.28
N GLU A 209 -14.05 -1.57 4.14
CA GLU A 209 -14.12 -0.68 2.97
C GLU A 209 -14.93 0.58 3.29
N ASP A 210 -16.02 0.49 4.03
CA ASP A 210 -16.85 1.62 4.48
C ASP A 210 -16.01 2.58 5.34
N LEU A 211 -15.28 2.06 6.35
CA LEU A 211 -14.37 2.85 7.16
C LEU A 211 -13.32 3.57 6.31
N LEU A 212 -12.65 2.85 5.39
CA LEU A 212 -11.63 3.46 4.54
C LEU A 212 -12.20 4.50 3.57
N SER A 213 -13.47 4.37 3.20
CA SER A 213 -14.19 5.36 2.38
C SER A 213 -14.59 6.60 3.17
N GLY A 214 -14.39 6.59 4.49
CA GLY A 214 -14.78 7.67 5.40
C GLY A 214 -16.22 7.58 5.89
N HIS A 215 -16.91 6.45 5.68
CA HIS A 215 -18.20 6.20 6.28
C HIS A 215 -18.06 5.85 7.77
N PRO A 216 -18.96 6.34 8.63
CA PRO A 216 -18.98 5.93 10.03
C PRO A 216 -19.35 4.45 10.14
N ILE A 217 -18.64 3.72 10.99
CA ILE A 217 -18.91 2.32 11.30
C ILE A 217 -19.13 2.14 12.80
N TRP A 218 -19.97 1.19 13.17
CA TRP A 218 -20.07 0.76 14.55
C TRP A 218 -18.94 -0.20 14.89
N PHE A 219 -18.13 0.14 15.89
CA PHE A 219 -17.03 -0.69 16.35
C PHE A 219 -16.92 -0.62 17.87
N SER A 220 -16.99 -1.78 18.55
CA SER A 220 -16.80 -1.86 20.01
C SER A 220 -17.70 -0.97 20.88
N GLY A 221 -18.90 -0.60 20.40
CA GLY A 221 -19.79 0.29 21.15
C GLY A 221 -19.55 1.78 20.91
N THR A 222 -18.64 2.12 20.00
CA THR A 222 -18.44 3.50 19.54
C THR A 222 -18.64 3.59 18.03
N ILE A 223 -18.91 4.80 17.55
CA ILE A 223 -18.88 5.09 16.12
C ILE A 223 -17.46 5.52 15.77
N LEU A 224 -16.83 4.78 14.85
CA LEU A 224 -15.53 5.13 14.27
C LEU A 224 -15.74 5.69 12.87
N GLN A 225 -15.06 6.78 12.57
CA GLN A 225 -15.01 7.35 11.23
C GLN A 225 -13.59 7.76 10.87
N LEU A 226 -13.18 7.48 9.64
CA LEU A 226 -11.95 8.04 9.08
C LEU A 226 -12.25 9.38 8.44
N VAL A 227 -11.62 10.44 8.95
CA VAL A 227 -11.73 11.79 8.39
C VAL A 227 -10.37 12.20 7.84
N LEU A 228 -10.32 12.50 6.54
CA LEU A 228 -9.07 12.86 5.86
C LEU A 228 -8.44 14.09 6.55
N GLY A 229 -7.14 14.01 6.85
CA GLY A 229 -6.39 15.06 7.55
C GLY A 229 -6.56 15.06 9.08
N LYS A 230 -7.63 14.45 9.62
CA LYS A 230 -7.85 14.30 11.07
C LYS A 230 -7.55 12.89 11.59
N GLY A 231 -7.55 11.89 10.70
CA GLY A 231 -7.37 10.49 11.04
C GLY A 231 -8.66 9.85 11.56
N LEU A 232 -8.53 8.87 12.47
CA LEU A 232 -9.69 8.25 13.11
C LEU A 232 -10.31 9.21 14.12
N VAL A 233 -11.61 9.40 14.00
CA VAL A 233 -12.46 10.13 14.93
C VAL A 233 -13.42 9.13 15.57
N TYR A 234 -13.68 9.31 16.86
CA TYR A 234 -14.59 8.50 17.65
C TYR A 234 -15.72 9.39 18.19
N GLN A 235 -16.93 8.87 18.15
CA GLN A 235 -18.08 9.43 18.83
C GLN A 235 -18.61 8.37 19.79
N GLU A 236 -18.72 8.73 21.07
CA GLU A 236 -19.42 7.92 22.06
C GLU A 236 -20.93 8.05 21.81
N VAL A 237 -21.63 6.92 21.82
CA VAL A 237 -23.08 6.82 21.65
C VAL A 237 -23.70 6.52 23.00
#